data_AF-A0A939VS21-F1
#
_entry.id   AF-A0A939VS21-F1
#
_cell.length_a   1.000
_cell.length_b   1.000
_cell.length_c   1.000
_cell.angle_alpha   90.00
_cell.angle_beta   90.00
_cell.angle_gamma   90.00
#
_symmetry.space_group_name_H-M   'P 1'
#
loop_
_entity.id
_entity.type
_entity.pdbx_description
1 polymer ?
#
loop_
_entity_poly.entity_id
_entity_poly.type
_entity_poly.pdbx_seq_one_letter_code
_entity_poly.pdbx_strand_id
1 'polypeptide(L)'
;MSKSNSGLFSGTIGDKLSHRASKSMAESIDTTPTESDIIASRVKGLDLREHPLKHRELSSAKMAELRKKADARTINKKEYKSYNSNKRLAKRRQTGVENFWKQETKRIIRGEATTRNWTPEQRHDIVNNIRPKANGKTIQSHHSYSVSKYPHLANRGEVIFPATFREHLYEWHGGNFKKSLPGRPIKPRKHSN
;
A
#
# COMPACT_ATOMS: atom_id res chain seq x y z
N MET A 1 -20.01 -73.74 -38.95
CA MET A 1 -19.00 -73.66 -37.89
C MET A 1 -18.10 -72.45 -38.14
N SER A 2 -17.94 -71.56 -37.17
CA SER A 2 -16.75 -70.70 -37.01
C SER A 2 -16.70 -70.22 -35.56
N LYS A 3 -15.53 -69.82 -35.05
CA LYS A 3 -15.31 -69.57 -33.62
C LYS A 3 -15.31 -68.08 -33.28
N SER A 4 -15.91 -67.74 -32.14
CA SER A 4 -15.66 -66.47 -31.44
C SER A 4 -14.17 -66.36 -31.08
N ASN A 5 -13.61 -65.15 -31.09
CA ASN A 5 -12.34 -64.89 -30.44
C ASN A 5 -12.35 -63.51 -29.78
N SER A 6 -12.12 -63.47 -28.47
CA SER A 6 -12.24 -62.27 -27.63
C SER A 6 -10.87 -61.66 -27.33
N GLY A 7 -10.47 -60.66 -28.12
CA GLY A 7 -9.23 -59.91 -27.89
C GLY A 7 -9.46 -58.74 -26.93
N LEU A 8 -9.06 -58.87 -25.66
CA LEU A 8 -8.89 -57.69 -24.80
C LEU A 8 -7.69 -56.88 -25.29
N PHE A 9 -7.84 -55.57 -25.43
CA PHE A 9 -6.71 -54.66 -25.58
C PHE A 9 -6.62 -53.72 -24.37
N SER A 10 -5.45 -53.65 -23.75
CA SER A 10 -5.26 -53.06 -22.43
C SER A 10 -4.76 -51.61 -22.47
N GLY A 11 -5.51 -50.73 -21.80
CA GLY A 11 -5.07 -49.49 -21.16
C GLY A 11 -3.97 -48.67 -21.85
N THR A 12 -4.38 -47.73 -22.71
CA THR A 12 -3.52 -46.63 -23.19
C THR A 12 -2.92 -45.85 -22.00
N ILE A 13 -1.60 -45.67 -21.99
CA ILE A 13 -0.87 -45.06 -20.86
C ILE A 13 -1.20 -43.56 -20.67
N GLY A 14 -1.81 -42.90 -21.67
CA GLY A 14 -2.15 -41.47 -21.63
C GLY A 14 -3.21 -41.07 -20.58
N ASP A 15 -4.27 -41.85 -20.42
CA ASP A 15 -5.47 -41.41 -19.65
C ASP A 15 -5.26 -41.33 -18.12
N LYS A 16 -4.16 -41.88 -17.60
CA LYS A 16 -3.83 -41.79 -16.16
C LYS A 16 -2.99 -40.57 -15.78
N LEU A 17 -2.56 -39.77 -16.77
CA LEU A 17 -1.83 -38.51 -16.54
C LEU A 17 -2.77 -37.30 -16.51
N SER A 18 -3.82 -37.27 -17.34
CA SER A 18 -4.79 -36.17 -17.42
C SER A 18 -5.46 -35.88 -16.06
N HIS A 19 -6.05 -36.90 -15.44
CA HIS A 19 -6.74 -36.77 -14.15
C HIS A 19 -5.81 -36.48 -12.95
N ARG A 20 -4.50 -36.72 -13.06
CA ARG A 20 -3.54 -36.35 -12.00
C ARG A 20 -3.09 -34.90 -12.15
N ALA A 21 -2.85 -34.43 -13.39
CA ALA A 21 -2.52 -33.04 -13.68
C ALA A 21 -3.70 -32.08 -13.43
N SER A 22 -4.93 -32.48 -13.75
CA SER A 22 -6.12 -31.65 -13.52
C SER A 22 -6.49 -31.51 -12.03
N LYS A 23 -5.96 -32.38 -11.15
CA LYS A 23 -6.21 -32.34 -9.71
C LYS A 23 -5.17 -31.54 -8.92
N SER A 24 -4.04 -31.17 -9.53
CA SER A 24 -2.98 -30.32 -8.94
C SER A 24 -3.04 -28.85 -9.38
N MET A 25 -4.17 -28.41 -9.95
CA MET A 25 -4.43 -27.01 -10.38
C MET A 25 -5.72 -26.44 -9.77
N ALA A 26 -6.28 -27.11 -8.75
CA ALA A 26 -7.49 -26.70 -8.03
C ALA A 26 -7.27 -26.63 -6.50
N GLU A 27 -6.04 -26.72 -6.03
CA GLU A 27 -5.68 -26.43 -4.64
C GLU A 27 -5.50 -24.92 -4.51
N SER A 28 -6.61 -24.21 -4.30
CA SER A 28 -6.62 -22.77 -4.05
C SER A 28 -5.98 -22.50 -2.69
N ILE A 29 -4.66 -22.30 -2.67
CA ILE A 29 -3.96 -21.77 -1.51
C ILE A 29 -4.60 -20.41 -1.21
N ASP A 30 -5.39 -20.33 -0.13
CA ASP A 30 -6.10 -19.12 0.32
C ASP A 30 -5.10 -18.11 0.90
N THR A 31 -4.28 -17.60 -0.01
CA THR A 31 -3.09 -16.82 0.29
C THR A 31 -3.54 -15.38 0.52
N THR A 32 -3.87 -15.05 1.77
CA THR A 32 -4.25 -13.69 2.15
C THR A 32 -3.23 -12.70 1.57
N PRO A 33 -3.64 -11.74 0.71
CA PRO A 33 -2.69 -10.97 -0.09
C PRO A 33 -1.78 -10.13 0.80
N THR A 34 -0.48 -10.13 0.53
CA THR A 34 0.49 -9.42 1.37
C THR A 34 0.32 -7.91 1.21
N GLU A 35 0.94 -7.12 2.10
CA GLU A 35 0.90 -5.67 1.99
C GLU A 35 1.51 -5.18 0.66
N SER A 36 2.44 -5.95 0.09
CA SER A 36 3.04 -5.68 -1.22
C SER A 36 2.02 -5.85 -2.35
N ASP A 37 1.18 -6.89 -2.30
CA ASP A 37 0.19 -7.20 -3.34
C ASP A 37 -1.00 -6.24 -3.28
N ILE A 38 -1.41 -5.89 -2.06
CA ILE A 38 -2.42 -4.86 -1.79
C ILE A 38 -1.97 -3.50 -2.36
N ILE A 39 -0.69 -3.13 -2.24
CA ILE A 39 -0.18 -1.91 -2.87
C ILE A 39 0.00 -2.07 -4.37
N ALA A 40 0.61 -3.15 -4.86
CA ALA A 40 0.88 -3.39 -6.29
C ALA A 40 -0.40 -3.34 -7.14
N SER A 41 -1.47 -4.00 -6.67
CA SER A 41 -2.79 -3.96 -7.33
C SER A 41 -3.40 -2.55 -7.37
N ARG A 42 -3.24 -1.76 -6.30
CA ARG A 42 -3.79 -0.40 -6.17
C ARG A 42 -3.02 0.66 -6.95
N VAL A 43 -1.72 0.48 -7.17
CA VAL A 43 -0.89 1.44 -7.94
C VAL A 43 -0.80 1.13 -9.44
N LYS A 44 -1.51 0.11 -9.92
CA LYS A 44 -1.57 -0.27 -11.34
C LYS A 44 -1.98 0.93 -12.21
N GLY A 45 -1.14 1.27 -13.19
CA GLY A 45 -1.35 2.40 -14.09
C GLY A 45 -0.85 3.77 -13.59
N LEU A 46 -0.17 3.84 -12.44
CA LEU A 46 0.54 5.04 -11.99
C LEU A 46 1.98 5.07 -12.54
N ASP A 47 2.58 6.26 -12.69
CA ASP A 47 4.00 6.39 -13.01
C ASP A 47 4.85 6.06 -11.77
N LEU A 48 5.45 4.86 -11.75
CA LEU A 48 6.27 4.36 -10.65
C LEU A 48 7.77 4.67 -10.81
N ARG A 49 8.16 5.58 -11.71
CA ARG A 49 9.56 6.08 -11.81
C ARG A 49 9.87 7.06 -10.68
N GLU A 50 11.15 7.22 -10.35
CA GLU A 50 11.58 8.24 -9.39
C GLU A 50 11.60 9.63 -10.04
N HIS A 51 10.94 10.58 -9.39
CA HIS A 51 10.90 12.00 -9.78
C HIS A 51 11.35 12.86 -8.58
N PRO A 52 12.61 12.71 -8.10
CA PRO A 52 13.03 13.16 -6.78
C PRO A 52 12.89 14.67 -6.56
N LEU A 53 12.69 15.04 -5.30
CA LEU A 53 12.48 16.44 -4.89
C LEU A 53 13.68 17.33 -5.26
N LYS A 54 13.45 18.32 -6.14
CA LYS A 54 14.44 19.36 -6.50
C LYS A 54 14.90 20.21 -5.31
N HIS A 55 14.18 20.20 -4.20
CA HIS A 55 14.51 20.89 -2.93
C HIS A 55 14.18 19.97 -1.75
N ARG A 56 15.12 19.78 -0.81
CA ARG A 56 14.96 18.93 0.37
C ARG A 56 13.75 19.35 1.24
N GLU A 57 13.09 18.38 1.86
CA GLU A 57 12.05 18.65 2.87
C GLU A 57 12.63 19.43 4.07
N LEU A 58 11.96 20.52 4.44
CA LEU A 58 12.35 21.41 5.53
C LEU A 58 11.80 20.92 6.88
N SER A 59 12.53 21.18 7.95
CA SER A 59 12.04 20.94 9.32
C SER A 59 10.90 21.90 9.68
N SER A 60 10.08 21.51 10.66
CA SER A 60 9.05 22.37 11.26
C SER A 60 9.62 23.72 11.72
N ALA A 61 10.77 23.71 12.39
CA ALA A 61 11.49 24.91 12.81
C ALA A 61 11.87 25.82 11.63
N LYS A 62 12.43 25.28 10.55
CA LYS A 62 12.79 26.09 9.37
C LYS A 62 11.55 26.58 8.61
N MET A 63 10.46 25.81 8.58
CA MET A 63 9.18 26.27 8.05
C MET A 63 8.58 27.42 8.87
N ALA A 64 8.74 27.41 10.20
CA ALA A 64 8.31 28.50 11.08
C ALA A 64 9.20 29.76 10.92
N GLU A 65 10.53 29.60 10.82
CA GLU A 65 11.46 30.70 10.54
C GLU A 65 11.13 31.37 9.19
N LEU A 66 10.97 30.59 8.11
CA LEU A 66 10.64 31.13 6.80
C LEU A 66 9.23 31.74 6.76
N ARG A 67 8.27 31.22 7.55
CA ARG A 67 6.98 31.89 7.75
C ARG A 67 7.18 33.27 8.37
N LYS A 68 7.92 33.40 9.48
CA LYS A 68 8.19 34.71 10.11
C LYS A 68 8.82 35.70 9.13
N LYS A 69 9.78 35.28 8.30
CA LYS A 69 10.37 36.13 7.26
C LYS A 69 9.37 36.50 6.15
N ALA A 70 8.45 35.62 5.78
CA ALA A 70 7.43 35.91 4.78
C ALA A 70 6.38 36.90 5.32
N ASP A 71 5.92 36.69 6.55
CA ASP A 71 4.96 37.55 7.24
C ASP A 71 5.58 38.96 7.46
N ALA A 72 6.88 39.04 7.80
CA ALA A 72 7.66 40.28 7.90
C ALA A 72 8.20 40.84 6.56
N ARG A 73 7.86 40.24 5.41
CA ARG A 73 8.31 40.62 4.05
C ARG A 73 9.84 40.63 3.81
N THR A 74 10.65 40.02 4.69
CA THR A 74 12.12 39.93 4.60
C THR A 74 12.64 38.65 3.93
N ILE A 75 11.75 37.74 3.49
CA ILE A 75 12.14 36.47 2.86
C ILE A 75 12.70 36.65 1.45
N ASN A 76 13.84 36.02 1.14
CA ASN A 76 14.40 36.09 -0.21
C ASN A 76 13.75 35.10 -1.21
N LYS A 77 13.93 35.34 -2.52
CA LYS A 77 13.32 34.56 -3.62
C LYS A 77 13.62 33.04 -3.55
N LYS A 78 14.81 32.63 -3.07
CA LYS A 78 15.23 31.23 -2.92
C LYS A 78 14.57 30.57 -1.71
N GLU A 79 14.54 31.27 -0.58
CA GLU A 79 13.81 30.85 0.62
C GLU A 79 12.31 30.71 0.36
N TYR A 80 11.68 31.72 -0.26
CA TYR A 80 10.24 31.74 -0.58
C TYR A 80 9.84 30.60 -1.52
N LYS A 81 10.67 30.30 -2.53
CA LYS A 81 10.47 29.14 -3.41
C LYS A 81 10.53 27.82 -2.64
N SER A 82 11.49 27.67 -1.72
CA SER A 82 11.63 26.46 -0.90
C SER A 82 10.48 26.28 0.09
N TYR A 83 10.11 27.34 0.81
CA TYR A 83 8.96 27.40 1.73
C TYR A 83 7.66 27.01 1.02
N ASN A 84 7.34 27.64 -0.11
CA ASN A 84 6.13 27.31 -0.87
C ASN A 84 6.17 25.91 -1.49
N SER A 85 7.34 25.40 -1.89
CA SER A 85 7.46 24.02 -2.35
C SER A 85 7.14 23.02 -1.24
N ASN A 86 7.61 23.27 -0.02
CA ASN A 86 7.32 22.45 1.16
C ASN A 86 5.84 22.57 1.58
N LYS A 87 5.27 23.78 1.58
CA LYS A 87 3.83 24.01 1.86
C LYS A 87 2.93 23.25 0.86
N ARG A 88 3.26 23.26 -0.43
CA ARG A 88 2.54 22.46 -1.45
C ARG A 88 2.72 20.95 -1.24
N LEU A 89 3.93 20.50 -0.90
CA LEU A 89 4.21 19.07 -0.67
C LEU A 89 3.45 18.54 0.55
N ALA A 90 3.42 19.30 1.65
CA ALA A 90 2.65 18.97 2.85
C ALA A 90 1.15 18.86 2.53
N LYS A 91 0.58 19.82 1.78
CA LYS A 91 -0.81 19.73 1.31
C LYS A 91 -1.05 18.48 0.44
N ARG A 92 -0.14 18.16 -0.49
CA ARG A 92 -0.23 16.96 -1.33
C ARG A 92 -0.28 15.68 -0.49
N ARG A 93 0.66 15.51 0.46
CA ARG A 93 0.71 14.38 1.40
C ARG A 93 -0.61 14.22 2.17
N GLN A 94 -1.13 15.32 2.71
CA GLN A 94 -2.40 15.34 3.43
C GLN A 94 -3.58 14.92 2.53
N THR A 95 -3.64 15.44 1.30
CA THR A 95 -4.64 15.02 0.30
C THR A 95 -4.51 13.53 -0.08
N GLY A 96 -3.29 12.97 -0.12
CA GLY A 96 -3.08 11.53 -0.30
C GLY A 96 -3.72 10.71 0.81
N VAL A 97 -3.50 11.10 2.07
CA VAL A 97 -4.12 10.49 3.26
C VAL A 97 -5.65 10.63 3.24
N GLU A 98 -6.18 11.80 2.90
CA GLU A 98 -7.63 12.03 2.79
C GLU A 98 -8.27 11.18 1.67
N ASN A 99 -7.61 11.09 0.52
CA ASN A 99 -8.06 10.26 -0.59
C ASN A 99 -8.04 8.77 -0.22
N PHE A 100 -7.02 8.31 0.51
CA PHE A 100 -6.97 6.94 1.02
C PHE A 100 -8.16 6.61 1.92
N TRP A 101 -8.43 7.39 2.97
CA TRP A 101 -9.55 7.10 3.87
C TRP A 101 -10.90 7.18 3.15
N LYS A 102 -11.08 8.10 2.19
CA LYS A 102 -12.27 8.15 1.32
C LYS A 102 -12.41 6.94 0.39
N GLN A 103 -11.30 6.35 -0.07
CA GLN A 103 -11.31 5.09 -0.82
C GLN A 103 -11.69 3.91 0.10
N GLU A 104 -11.16 3.88 1.32
CA GLU A 104 -11.40 2.80 2.28
C GLU A 104 -12.84 2.79 2.82
N THR A 105 -13.40 3.97 3.14
CA THR A 105 -14.83 4.13 3.48
C THR A 105 -15.72 3.60 2.36
N LYS A 106 -15.41 3.91 1.09
CA LYS A 106 -16.17 3.38 -0.06
C LYS A 106 -16.06 1.87 -0.21
N ARG A 107 -14.90 1.27 0.05
CA ARG A 107 -14.72 -0.19 0.04
C ARG A 107 -15.62 -0.86 1.07
N ILE A 108 -15.59 -0.38 2.31
CA ILE A 108 -16.41 -0.89 3.41
C ILE A 108 -17.91 -0.81 3.09
N ILE A 109 -18.40 0.35 2.64
CA ILE A 109 -19.82 0.57 2.32
C ILE A 109 -20.34 -0.35 1.20
N ARG A 110 -19.45 -0.76 0.28
CA ARG A 110 -19.80 -1.59 -0.88
C ARG A 110 -19.52 -3.09 -0.69
N GLY A 111 -18.94 -3.50 0.44
CA GLY A 111 -18.44 -4.87 0.62
C GLY A 111 -17.21 -5.21 -0.25
N GLU A 112 -16.52 -4.23 -0.83
CA GLU A 112 -15.26 -4.47 -1.55
C GLU A 112 -14.14 -4.87 -0.58
N ALA A 113 -13.15 -5.62 -1.07
CA ALA A 113 -11.95 -5.96 -0.30
C ALA A 113 -11.23 -4.71 0.23
N THR A 114 -11.02 -4.65 1.54
CA THR A 114 -10.35 -3.54 2.25
C THR A 114 -8.83 -3.73 2.29
N THR A 115 -8.07 -2.65 2.52
CA THR A 115 -6.60 -2.67 2.57
C THR A 115 -6.00 -3.27 3.85
N ARG A 116 -6.86 -3.59 4.82
CA ARG A 116 -6.56 -4.40 6.01
C ARG A 116 -7.81 -5.19 6.39
N ASN A 117 -7.66 -6.26 7.16
CA ASN A 117 -8.81 -6.84 7.86
C ASN A 117 -9.16 -5.93 9.06
N TRP A 118 -10.28 -5.22 8.94
CA TRP A 118 -10.80 -4.30 9.95
C TRP A 118 -11.85 -4.98 10.81
N THR A 119 -11.77 -4.81 12.14
CA THR A 119 -12.83 -5.24 13.07
C THR A 119 -14.13 -4.46 12.84
N PRO A 120 -15.30 -4.92 13.33
CA PRO A 120 -16.57 -4.20 13.17
C PRO A 120 -16.51 -2.75 13.68
N GLU A 121 -15.85 -2.53 14.81
CA GLU A 121 -15.67 -1.22 15.45
C GLU A 121 -14.75 -0.33 14.59
N GLN A 122 -13.68 -0.89 14.04
CA GLN A 122 -12.79 -0.17 13.12
C GLN A 122 -13.49 0.19 11.80
N ARG A 123 -14.38 -0.68 11.29
CA ARG A 123 -15.22 -0.38 10.11
C ARG A 123 -16.20 0.75 10.41
N HIS A 124 -16.85 0.70 11.57
CA HIS A 124 -17.72 1.77 12.06
C HIS A 124 -16.97 3.11 12.20
N ASP A 125 -15.78 3.11 12.79
CA ASP A 125 -14.92 4.30 12.87
C ASP A 125 -14.65 4.90 11.47
N ILE A 126 -14.16 4.08 10.53
CA ILE A 126 -13.79 4.54 9.18
C ILE A 126 -15.00 5.11 8.42
N VAL A 127 -16.18 4.48 8.54
CA VAL A 127 -17.41 4.97 7.89
C VAL A 127 -17.86 6.31 8.49
N ASN A 128 -17.72 6.50 9.80
CA ASN A 128 -17.99 7.76 10.49
C ASN A 128 -16.84 8.79 10.36
N ASN A 129 -15.88 8.58 9.46
CA ASN A 129 -14.67 9.40 9.25
C ASN A 129 -13.69 9.48 10.45
N ILE A 130 -13.95 8.73 11.52
CA ILE A 130 -13.05 8.55 12.67
C ILE A 130 -11.81 7.77 12.19
N ARG A 131 -10.67 7.98 12.84
CA ARG A 131 -9.43 7.23 12.53
C ARG A 131 -9.35 5.99 13.42
N PRO A 132 -9.37 4.77 12.83
CA PRO A 132 -9.44 3.52 13.59
C PRO A 132 -8.20 3.33 14.46
N LYS A 133 -8.38 2.62 15.57
CA LYS A 133 -7.33 2.35 16.56
C LYS A 133 -7.01 0.86 16.65
N ALA A 134 -5.75 0.55 16.93
CA ALA A 134 -5.31 -0.76 17.42
C ALA A 134 -4.64 -0.58 18.79
N ASN A 135 -5.05 -1.37 19.79
CA ASN A 135 -4.54 -1.32 21.15
C ASN A 135 -4.52 0.13 21.71
N GLY A 136 -5.64 0.83 21.57
CA GLY A 136 -5.83 2.23 21.96
C GLY A 136 -5.15 3.29 21.08
N LYS A 137 -4.24 2.91 20.17
CA LYS A 137 -3.42 3.84 19.37
C LYS A 137 -3.92 3.95 17.94
N THR A 138 -4.05 5.17 17.43
CA THR A 138 -4.52 5.47 16.07
C THR A 138 -3.62 4.84 15.01
N ILE A 139 -4.24 4.18 14.03
CA ILE A 139 -3.56 3.57 12.89
C ILE A 139 -3.13 4.66 11.91
N GLN A 140 -1.87 4.60 11.46
CA GLN A 140 -1.19 5.63 10.70
C GLN A 140 -1.27 5.36 9.19
N SER A 141 -1.30 6.44 8.41
CA SER A 141 -1.26 6.38 6.95
C SER A 141 0.17 6.46 6.44
N HIS A 142 0.83 5.30 6.31
CA HIS A 142 2.17 5.18 5.73
C HIS A 142 2.13 5.46 4.22
N HIS A 143 3.10 6.23 3.70
CA HIS A 143 3.28 6.39 2.26
C HIS A 143 4.28 5.35 1.75
N SER A 144 3.76 4.25 1.16
CA SER A 144 4.56 3.11 0.67
C SER A 144 5.56 3.50 -0.43
N TYR A 145 5.33 4.61 -1.13
CA TYR A 145 6.30 5.24 -2.02
C TYR A 145 6.83 6.51 -1.36
N SER A 146 8.13 6.53 -1.05
CA SER A 146 8.76 7.60 -0.27
C SER A 146 8.66 8.96 -0.96
N VAL A 147 8.03 9.92 -0.29
CA VAL A 147 7.65 11.23 -0.87
C VAL A 147 8.87 12.04 -1.38
N SER A 148 10.06 11.78 -0.84
CA SER A 148 11.30 12.40 -1.31
C SER A 148 11.73 11.96 -2.71
N LYS A 149 11.37 10.73 -3.10
CA LYS A 149 11.65 10.08 -4.39
C LYS A 149 10.44 10.10 -5.34
N TYR A 150 9.22 10.03 -4.80
CA TYR A 150 7.96 9.94 -5.55
C TYR A 150 6.96 11.07 -5.19
N PRO A 151 7.36 12.36 -5.23
CA PRO A 151 6.51 13.49 -4.83
C PRO A 151 5.31 13.73 -5.76
N HIS A 152 5.34 13.20 -6.98
CA HIS A 152 4.22 13.14 -7.93
C HIS A 152 3.11 12.18 -7.47
N LEU A 153 3.46 11.11 -6.73
CA LEU A 153 2.50 10.19 -6.12
C LEU A 153 1.97 10.67 -4.76
N ALA A 154 2.56 11.71 -4.15
CA ALA A 154 2.23 12.12 -2.77
C ALA A 154 0.76 12.50 -2.50
N ASN A 155 -0.06 12.77 -3.53
CA ASN A 155 -1.51 13.04 -3.38
C ASN A 155 -2.42 11.87 -3.80
N ARG A 156 -1.84 10.71 -4.11
CA ARG A 156 -2.54 9.48 -4.47
C ARG A 156 -2.93 8.71 -3.20
N GLY A 157 -4.19 8.29 -3.09
CA GLY A 157 -4.62 7.42 -1.99
C GLY A 157 -4.10 5.99 -2.15
N GLU A 158 -3.81 5.62 -3.39
CA GLU A 158 -3.35 4.30 -3.85
C GLU A 158 -2.02 3.87 -3.23
N VAL A 159 -1.10 4.83 -2.99
CA VAL A 159 0.22 4.58 -2.37
C VAL A 159 0.19 4.60 -0.84
N ILE A 160 -0.97 4.77 -0.21
CA ILE A 160 -1.10 4.79 1.25
C ILE A 160 -1.41 3.39 1.76
N PHE A 161 -0.72 2.97 2.83
CA PHE A 161 -1.00 1.75 3.58
C PHE A 161 -1.38 2.05 5.05
N PRO A 162 -2.40 1.39 5.62
CA PRO A 162 -2.78 1.55 7.04
C PRO A 162 -1.89 0.72 7.98
N ALA A 163 -0.93 1.38 8.62
CA ALA A 163 0.08 0.78 9.49
C ALA A 163 -0.09 1.21 10.96
N THR A 164 -0.01 0.28 11.91
CA THR A 164 0.25 0.67 13.31
C THR A 164 1.64 1.32 13.42
N PHE A 165 1.96 1.97 14.54
CA PHE A 165 3.32 2.48 14.76
C PHE A 165 4.40 1.37 14.67
N ARG A 166 4.07 0.13 15.05
CA ARG A 166 5.00 -1.01 14.95
C ARG A 166 5.14 -1.51 13.51
N GLU A 167 4.06 -1.63 12.73
CA GLU A 167 4.15 -1.83 11.26
C GLU A 167 5.06 -0.76 10.65
N HIS A 168 4.73 0.50 10.91
CA HIS A 168 5.33 1.64 10.24
C HIS A 168 6.84 1.71 10.52
N LEU A 169 7.26 1.61 11.78
CA LEU A 169 8.67 1.70 12.14
C LEU A 169 9.46 0.43 11.79
N TYR A 170 8.98 -0.76 12.16
CA TYR A 170 9.82 -1.98 12.14
C TYR A 170 9.63 -2.85 10.89
N GLU A 171 8.43 -2.87 10.32
CA GLU A 171 8.12 -3.67 9.12
C GLU A 171 8.42 -2.85 7.86
N TRP A 172 7.81 -1.67 7.73
CA TRP A 172 8.00 -0.77 6.58
C TRP A 172 9.36 -0.06 6.57
N HIS A 173 9.80 0.46 7.71
CA HIS A 173 11.05 1.23 7.83
C HIS A 173 12.24 0.46 8.47
N GLY A 174 12.08 -0.82 8.83
CA GLY A 174 13.17 -1.65 9.34
C GLY A 174 13.86 -1.15 10.62
N GLY A 175 13.19 -0.28 11.39
CA GLY A 175 13.72 0.41 12.57
C GLY A 175 14.25 1.83 12.31
N ASN A 176 14.21 2.35 11.07
CA ASN A 176 14.75 3.67 10.73
C ASN A 176 13.96 4.31 9.57
N PHE A 177 13.17 5.36 9.88
CA PHE A 177 12.34 6.10 8.91
C PHE A 177 13.07 6.64 7.65
N LYS A 178 14.41 6.68 7.63
CA LYS A 178 15.22 7.04 6.45
C LYS A 178 15.39 5.89 5.45
N LYS A 179 15.17 4.63 5.86
CA LYS A 179 15.18 3.44 4.99
C LYS A 179 13.75 3.11 4.59
N SER A 180 13.52 2.78 3.32
CA SER A 180 12.22 2.34 2.80
C SER A 180 12.42 1.65 1.45
N LEU A 181 11.58 0.67 1.12
CA LEU A 181 11.47 0.12 -0.24
C LEU A 181 10.20 0.69 -0.90
N PRO A 182 10.20 0.99 -2.22
CA PRO A 182 9.00 1.45 -2.90
C PRO A 182 7.95 0.33 -2.95
N GLY A 183 6.76 0.62 -2.45
CA GLY A 183 5.57 -0.23 -2.54
C GLY A 183 5.50 -1.44 -1.61
N ARG A 184 6.56 -1.75 -0.84
CA ARG A 184 6.61 -2.94 0.03
C ARG A 184 7.39 -2.71 1.34
N PRO A 185 7.09 -3.47 2.41
CA PRO A 185 7.86 -3.41 3.64
C PRO A 185 9.30 -3.94 3.49
N ILE A 186 10.21 -3.51 4.38
CA ILE A 186 11.59 -4.02 4.48
C ILE A 186 11.62 -5.37 5.18
N LYS A 187 10.77 -5.55 6.19
CA LYS A 187 10.52 -6.84 6.86
C LYS A 187 9.06 -7.18 6.65
N PRO A 188 8.69 -7.94 5.59
CA PRO A 188 7.32 -8.38 5.40
C PRO A 188 6.89 -9.28 6.55
N ARG A 189 5.57 -9.37 6.77
CA ARG A 189 5.02 -10.30 7.74
C ARG A 189 5.29 -11.73 7.28
N LYS A 190 5.76 -12.57 8.21
CA LYS A 190 5.52 -14.00 8.07
C LYS A 190 4.04 -14.23 8.39
N HIS A 191 3.26 -14.49 7.36
CA HIS A 191 1.99 -15.17 7.55
C HIS A 191 2.37 -16.59 7.99
N SER A 192 2.16 -16.91 9.26
CA SER A 192 2.22 -18.29 9.73
C SER A 192 0.94 -18.97 9.25
N ASN A 193 1.10 -20.04 8.47
CA ASN A 193 0.05 -21.03 8.25
C ASN A 193 -0.23 -21.79 9.54
#